data_AF-A0AB36P6L6-F1
#
_entry.id   AF-A0AB36P6L6-F1
#
_cell.length_a   1.000
_cell.length_b   1.000
_cell.length_c   1.000
_cell.angle_alpha   90.00
_cell.angle_beta   90.00
_cell.angle_gamma   90.00
#
_symmetry.space_group_name_H-M   'P 1'
#
loop_
_entity.id
_entity.type
_entity.pdbx_description
1 polymer ?
#
loop_
_entity_poly.entity_id
_entity_poly.type
_entity_poly.pdbx_seq_one_letter_code
_entity_poly.pdbx_strand_id
1 'polypeptide(L)'
;MFDNKSNITHYIYRIQLEGIIKAICDISFDIGTQIQDIIVIKDKDKGFTIEDLFVDDFIKEINVRPESLSDQTSESGEVVLGLTPDQFFSRIADHFNSELFYLEEFLQALSDSSILFINKKENRFIGLNDSAKDRLIPALKGAKILKTLILQLKSEKIKGSLQKIDMFENDFFYRSTIQSNKQESQPLLVCIPQSLLNRATLKAEFVDRYDFWLNFELYHSSYGIDLAAIEEYSLLTDVENELEVGLLVGDYLLPYPNVDLIKYISEDKKLEYYWMLLENTYSIKPAVELKKDTVIKDFTDLSRDVELNQLLSYLKNNFYISDKSLIKEKFIKFFNEVVIVENLDFLSEYQFLLSPEMAQETTLGVYSTEKKGDSYNLLHWINHKTTNKLDHFRKTVPTVKAKKIIFTLKPAICYYFLLKYFEDILESILVENKYVYLANHKFFDKGAETEIDFFVNTGKKLYYIETKTKLTKFYIDAFLKKSSSMINKFAPMTNHGIEIEFILIGGYSDSTVADYQYFIENSKKREDGYNTERAALNGKPYYFTVPIPDKQGKQITCIAEPQYENLQSLVLELCQK
;
A
#
# COMPACT_ATOMS: atom_id res chain seq x y z
N MET A 1 0.21 16.26 -4.59
CA MET A 1 -0.48 14.97 -4.78
C MET A 1 0.27 13.94 -3.95
N PHE A 2 -0.40 12.92 -3.42
CA PHE A 2 0.26 11.89 -2.63
C PHE A 2 1.27 11.08 -3.46
N ASP A 3 2.28 10.54 -2.79
CA ASP A 3 3.29 9.66 -3.38
C ASP A 3 2.64 8.36 -3.87
N ASN A 4 3.13 7.80 -4.98
CA ASN A 4 2.73 6.47 -5.43
C ASN A 4 3.29 5.40 -4.47
N LYS A 5 2.39 4.66 -3.82
CA LYS A 5 2.65 3.51 -2.95
C LYS A 5 2.17 2.19 -3.55
N SER A 6 1.63 2.21 -4.77
CA SER A 6 1.46 0.96 -5.51
C SER A 6 2.83 0.33 -5.75
N ASN A 7 2.89 -0.99 -5.68
CA ASN A 7 4.13 -1.70 -6.03
C ASN A 7 4.28 -1.86 -7.55
N ILE A 8 3.50 -1.14 -8.36
CA ILE A 8 3.46 -1.31 -9.81
C ILE A 8 4.69 -0.64 -10.43
N THR A 9 5.38 -1.38 -11.29
CA THR A 9 6.57 -0.92 -11.98
C THR A 9 6.43 -1.18 -13.47
N HIS A 10 6.79 -0.19 -14.28
CA HIS A 10 6.74 -0.27 -15.73
C HIS A 10 8.16 -0.30 -16.27
N TYR A 11 8.43 -1.19 -17.21
CA TYR A 11 9.74 -1.34 -17.82
C TYR A 11 9.63 -1.38 -19.34
N ILE A 12 10.62 -0.76 -20.00
CA ILE A 12 11.00 -1.12 -21.36
C ILE A 12 12.14 -2.13 -21.23
N TYR A 13 12.05 -3.23 -21.95
CA TYR A 13 13.08 -4.26 -21.95
C TYR A 13 13.70 -4.43 -23.34
N ARG A 14 14.88 -5.04 -23.36
CA ARG A 14 15.51 -5.56 -24.56
C ARG A 14 16.24 -6.84 -24.18
N ILE A 15 15.96 -7.90 -24.92
CA ILE A 15 16.70 -9.17 -24.80
C ILE A 15 17.74 -9.21 -25.91
N GLN A 16 18.97 -9.54 -25.55
CA GLN A 16 20.12 -9.60 -26.45
C GLN A 16 20.78 -10.97 -26.35
N LEU A 17 20.23 -11.96 -27.05
CA LEU A 17 20.78 -13.32 -27.08
C LEU A 17 22.04 -13.45 -27.94
N GLU A 18 22.39 -12.43 -28.74
CA GLU A 18 23.47 -12.47 -29.73
C GLU A 18 24.80 -12.98 -29.16
N GLY A 19 25.28 -12.40 -28.06
CA GLY A 19 26.57 -12.80 -27.48
C GLY A 19 26.59 -14.27 -27.05
N ILE A 20 25.45 -14.80 -26.58
CA ILE A 20 25.36 -16.18 -26.11
C ILE A 20 25.22 -17.14 -27.28
N ILE A 21 24.31 -16.86 -28.20
CA ILE A 21 24.05 -17.68 -29.38
C ILE A 21 25.29 -17.74 -30.26
N LYS A 22 25.94 -16.60 -30.50
CA LYS A 22 27.16 -16.54 -31.29
C LYS A 22 28.27 -17.37 -30.67
N ALA A 23 28.47 -17.31 -29.35
CA ALA A 23 29.46 -18.14 -28.68
C ALA A 23 29.22 -19.65 -28.92
N ILE A 24 27.96 -20.10 -28.86
CA ILE A 24 27.65 -21.51 -29.17
C ILE A 24 27.89 -21.84 -30.64
N CYS A 25 27.49 -20.95 -31.54
CA CYS A 25 27.69 -21.14 -32.98
C CYS A 25 29.17 -21.19 -33.36
N ASP A 26 29.99 -20.28 -32.82
CA ASP A 26 31.44 -20.21 -33.02
C ASP A 26 32.10 -21.50 -32.55
N ILE A 27 31.80 -21.96 -31.31
CA ILE A 27 32.32 -23.22 -30.79
C ILE A 27 31.90 -24.40 -31.69
N SER A 28 30.64 -24.41 -32.14
CA SER A 28 30.14 -25.48 -33.00
C SER A 28 30.85 -25.52 -34.36
N PHE A 29 31.10 -24.35 -34.94
CA PHE A 29 31.80 -24.18 -36.21
C PHE A 29 33.28 -24.55 -36.12
N ASP A 30 33.95 -24.13 -35.04
CA ASP A 30 35.34 -24.48 -34.75
C ASP A 30 35.53 -25.99 -34.58
N ILE A 31 34.64 -26.64 -33.82
CA ILE A 31 34.63 -28.10 -33.67
C ILE A 31 34.48 -28.75 -35.05
N GLY A 32 33.50 -28.30 -35.85
CA GLY A 32 33.25 -28.83 -37.19
C GLY A 32 34.46 -28.72 -38.11
N THR A 33 35.14 -27.57 -38.09
CA THR A 33 36.36 -27.32 -38.86
C THR A 33 37.52 -28.21 -38.41
N GLN A 34 37.66 -28.45 -37.10
CA GLN A 34 38.72 -29.32 -36.56
C GLN A 34 38.49 -30.81 -36.84
N ILE A 35 37.24 -31.25 -37.00
CA ILE A 35 36.89 -32.66 -37.25
C ILE A 35 36.44 -32.93 -38.69
N GLN A 36 36.74 -32.00 -39.60
CA GLN A 36 36.32 -31.99 -41.00
C GLN A 36 36.54 -33.34 -41.71
N ASP A 37 37.68 -33.98 -41.47
CA ASP A 37 38.03 -35.28 -42.07
C ASP A 37 37.08 -36.43 -41.69
N ILE A 38 36.26 -36.24 -40.66
CA ILE A 38 35.38 -37.24 -40.08
C ILE A 38 33.90 -36.87 -40.23
N ILE A 39 33.59 -35.74 -40.88
CA ILE A 39 32.23 -35.32 -41.24
C ILE A 39 32.00 -35.53 -42.74
N VAL A 40 30.76 -35.88 -43.12
CA VAL A 40 30.35 -35.93 -44.52
C VAL A 40 30.06 -34.52 -45.01
N ILE A 41 30.88 -34.01 -45.92
CA ILE A 41 30.81 -32.65 -46.47
C ILE A 41 30.31 -32.72 -47.91
N LYS A 42 29.45 -31.77 -48.31
CA LYS A 42 28.94 -31.69 -49.68
C LYS A 42 30.04 -31.44 -50.72
N ASP A 43 31.01 -30.59 -50.40
CA ASP A 43 32.15 -30.23 -51.23
C ASP A 43 33.45 -30.22 -50.41
N LYS A 44 34.28 -31.26 -50.59
CA LYS A 44 35.53 -31.42 -49.83
C LYS A 44 36.55 -30.31 -50.10
N ASP A 45 36.52 -29.70 -51.29
CA ASP A 45 37.48 -28.67 -51.68
C ASP A 45 37.16 -27.31 -51.02
N LYS A 46 35.88 -27.09 -50.67
CA LYS A 46 35.41 -25.88 -49.97
C LYS A 46 35.58 -25.94 -48.44
N GLY A 47 35.85 -27.11 -47.88
CA GLY A 47 35.99 -27.28 -46.44
C GLY A 47 34.65 -27.35 -45.69
N PHE A 48 34.69 -27.33 -44.36
CA PHE A 48 33.48 -27.29 -43.53
C PHE A 48 32.81 -25.91 -43.59
N THR A 49 31.52 -25.87 -43.92
CA THR A 49 30.77 -24.61 -44.12
C THR A 49 29.52 -24.53 -43.22
N ILE A 50 28.82 -23.38 -43.26
CA ILE A 50 27.55 -23.17 -42.55
C ILE A 50 26.49 -24.21 -42.95
N GLU A 51 26.46 -24.59 -44.22
CA GLU A 51 25.52 -25.62 -44.72
C GLU A 51 25.78 -26.99 -44.10
N ASP A 52 27.02 -27.29 -43.71
CA ASP A 52 27.39 -28.54 -43.07
C ASP A 52 27.10 -28.53 -41.55
N LEU A 53 26.89 -27.34 -40.98
CA LEU A 53 26.70 -27.15 -39.54
C LEU A 53 25.25 -27.38 -39.08
N PHE A 54 24.27 -26.81 -39.79
CA PHE A 54 22.86 -26.81 -39.39
C PHE A 54 21.96 -27.64 -40.31
N VAL A 55 20.87 -28.20 -39.77
CA VAL A 55 19.87 -28.93 -40.55
C VAL A 55 19.15 -28.00 -41.53
N ASP A 56 18.85 -28.51 -42.73
CA ASP A 56 18.31 -27.68 -43.82
C ASP A 56 16.95 -27.06 -43.47
N ASP A 57 16.14 -27.76 -42.66
CA ASP A 57 14.83 -27.28 -42.23
C ASP A 57 14.95 -26.07 -41.28
N PHE A 58 15.95 -26.07 -40.39
CA PHE A 58 16.21 -24.93 -39.52
C PHE A 58 16.71 -23.70 -40.28
N ILE A 59 17.57 -23.90 -41.30
CA ILE A 59 18.03 -22.80 -42.17
C ILE A 59 16.84 -22.12 -42.86
N LYS A 60 15.85 -22.90 -43.30
CA LYS A 60 14.60 -22.37 -43.87
C LYS A 60 13.74 -21.68 -42.81
N GLU A 61 13.64 -22.25 -41.61
CA GLU A 61 12.88 -21.70 -40.48
C GLU A 61 13.32 -20.27 -40.14
N ILE A 62 14.63 -20.02 -40.09
CA ILE A 62 15.20 -18.69 -39.82
C ILE A 62 15.19 -17.75 -41.04
N ASN A 63 14.40 -18.08 -42.07
CA ASN A 63 14.26 -17.32 -43.32
C ASN A 63 15.58 -17.05 -44.07
N VAL A 64 16.54 -17.99 -44.01
CA VAL A 64 17.75 -17.94 -44.82
C VAL A 64 17.57 -18.81 -46.06
N ARG A 65 17.75 -18.21 -47.23
CA ARG A 65 17.74 -18.95 -48.51
C ARG A 65 19.04 -19.74 -48.61
N PRO A 66 19.00 -21.06 -48.89
CA PRO A 66 20.23 -21.86 -49.07
C PRO A 66 21.20 -21.23 -50.08
N GLU A 67 20.66 -20.63 -51.14
CA GLU A 67 21.42 -19.92 -52.17
C GLU A 67 22.27 -18.76 -51.63
N SER A 68 21.86 -18.16 -50.51
CA SER A 68 22.56 -17.04 -49.88
C SER A 68 23.71 -17.45 -48.96
N LEU A 69 23.93 -18.75 -48.74
CA LEU A 69 25.01 -19.28 -47.89
C LEU A 69 26.32 -19.49 -48.65
N SER A 70 26.28 -19.46 -49.98
CA SER A 70 27.43 -19.68 -50.84
C SER A 70 27.56 -18.57 -51.88
N ASP A 71 28.79 -18.26 -52.30
CA ASP A 71 29.03 -17.32 -53.38
C ASP A 71 28.31 -17.75 -54.67
N GLN A 72 27.59 -16.82 -55.28
CA GLN A 72 26.84 -17.06 -56.51
C GLN A 72 27.41 -16.23 -57.65
N THR A 73 27.40 -16.77 -58.86
CA THR A 73 27.71 -16.00 -60.07
C THR A 73 26.40 -15.56 -60.71
N SER A 74 26.19 -14.25 -60.83
CA SER A 74 25.04 -13.67 -61.50
C SER A 74 25.04 -13.99 -63.00
N GLU A 75 23.89 -13.81 -63.66
CA GLU A 75 23.79 -13.92 -65.13
C GLU A 75 24.70 -12.94 -65.89
N SER A 76 25.16 -11.86 -65.24
CA SER A 76 26.12 -10.88 -65.77
C SER A 76 27.60 -11.26 -65.51
N GLY A 77 27.86 -12.38 -64.82
CA GLY A 77 29.21 -12.82 -64.45
C GLY A 77 29.79 -12.19 -63.17
N GLU A 78 28.99 -11.44 -62.41
CA GLU A 78 29.41 -10.87 -61.12
C GLU A 78 29.27 -11.89 -60.00
N VAL A 79 30.23 -11.91 -59.06
CA VAL A 79 30.15 -12.77 -57.88
C VAL A 79 29.39 -12.04 -56.78
N VAL A 80 28.21 -12.56 -56.44
CA VAL A 80 27.44 -12.18 -55.25
C VAL A 80 27.97 -13.01 -54.08
N LEU A 81 28.59 -12.35 -53.11
CA LEU A 81 29.15 -13.03 -51.93
C LEU A 81 28.03 -13.62 -51.06
N GLY A 82 28.26 -14.85 -50.59
CA GLY A 82 27.40 -15.50 -49.60
C GLY A 82 27.51 -14.84 -48.21
N LEU A 83 26.59 -15.21 -47.32
CA LEU A 83 26.62 -14.80 -45.92
C LEU A 83 27.87 -15.34 -45.23
N THR A 84 28.55 -14.47 -44.47
CA THR A 84 29.63 -14.92 -43.58
C THR A 84 29.06 -15.67 -42.38
N PRO A 85 29.87 -16.51 -41.69
CA PRO A 85 29.43 -17.18 -40.45
C PRO A 85 28.88 -16.20 -39.42
N ASP A 86 29.57 -15.07 -39.23
CA ASP A 86 29.12 -14.00 -38.32
C ASP A 86 27.74 -13.43 -38.68
N GLN A 87 27.50 -13.16 -39.97
CA GLN A 87 26.20 -12.65 -40.43
C GLN A 87 25.10 -13.70 -40.24
N PHE A 88 25.41 -14.96 -40.47
CA PHE A 88 24.46 -16.06 -40.28
C PHE A 88 24.14 -16.31 -38.80
N PHE A 89 25.14 -16.30 -37.92
CA PHE A 89 24.93 -16.46 -36.46
C PHE A 89 24.13 -15.30 -35.87
N SER A 90 24.32 -14.09 -36.40
CA SER A 90 23.50 -12.93 -36.04
C SER A 90 22.02 -13.15 -36.41
N ARG A 91 21.73 -13.74 -37.58
CA ARG A 91 20.35 -14.09 -37.97
C ARG A 91 19.73 -15.16 -37.06
N ILE A 92 20.50 -16.14 -36.61
CA ILE A 92 20.03 -17.11 -35.62
C ILE A 92 19.66 -16.39 -34.33
N ALA A 93 20.49 -15.44 -33.88
CA ALA A 93 20.19 -14.68 -32.68
C ALA A 93 18.93 -13.84 -32.80
N ASP A 94 18.73 -13.20 -33.95
CA ASP A 94 17.52 -12.42 -34.24
C ASP A 94 16.26 -13.30 -34.21
N HIS A 95 16.32 -14.50 -34.81
CA HIS A 95 15.24 -15.49 -34.76
C HIS A 95 14.85 -15.85 -33.33
N PHE A 96 15.83 -16.22 -32.49
CA PHE A 96 15.52 -16.56 -31.10
C PHE A 96 15.05 -15.35 -30.27
N ASN A 97 15.56 -14.14 -30.54
CA ASN A 97 15.07 -12.94 -29.87
C ASN A 97 13.60 -12.64 -30.21
N SER A 98 13.17 -12.85 -31.47
CA SER A 98 11.78 -12.63 -31.87
C SER A 98 10.83 -13.70 -31.36
N GLU A 99 11.26 -14.97 -31.36
CA GLU A 99 10.40 -16.11 -30.99
C GLU A 99 10.28 -16.32 -29.48
N LEU A 100 11.21 -15.78 -28.67
CA LEU A 100 11.30 -16.08 -27.24
C LEU A 100 9.98 -15.88 -26.47
N PHE A 101 9.26 -14.79 -26.72
CA PHE A 101 7.99 -14.48 -26.05
C PHE A 101 6.79 -15.27 -26.60
N TYR A 102 7.03 -16.19 -27.53
CA TYR A 102 6.06 -17.13 -28.06
C TYR A 102 6.37 -18.57 -27.63
N LEU A 103 7.51 -18.82 -26.97
CA LEU A 103 7.84 -20.12 -26.39
C LEU A 103 7.00 -20.39 -25.15
N GLU A 104 6.28 -21.52 -25.15
CA GLU A 104 5.43 -21.93 -24.03
C GLU A 104 6.24 -22.08 -22.73
N GLU A 105 7.44 -22.66 -22.80
CA GLU A 105 8.30 -22.84 -21.62
C GLU A 105 8.75 -21.51 -21.01
N PHE A 106 8.98 -20.49 -21.84
CA PHE A 106 9.34 -19.15 -21.38
C PHE A 106 8.15 -18.50 -20.67
N LEU A 107 6.98 -18.52 -21.30
CA LEU A 107 5.76 -17.92 -20.74
C LEU A 107 5.29 -18.66 -19.48
N GLN A 108 5.39 -19.99 -19.45
CA GLN A 108 5.07 -20.80 -18.28
C GLN A 108 5.98 -20.44 -17.10
N ALA A 109 7.29 -20.27 -17.33
CA ALA A 109 8.22 -19.85 -16.29
C ALA A 109 7.94 -18.43 -15.72
N LEU A 110 7.21 -17.59 -16.47
CA LEU A 110 6.76 -16.29 -16.00
C LEU A 110 5.45 -16.33 -15.22
N SER A 111 4.69 -17.42 -15.30
CA SER A 111 3.36 -17.53 -14.68
C SER A 111 3.44 -17.46 -13.15
N ASP A 112 4.48 -18.06 -12.56
CA ASP A 112 4.78 -17.99 -11.12
C ASP A 112 5.52 -16.70 -10.69
N SER A 113 5.62 -15.70 -11.58
CA SER A 113 6.42 -14.49 -11.34
C SER A 113 5.60 -13.31 -10.85
N SER A 114 6.28 -12.21 -10.50
CA SER A 114 5.65 -10.93 -10.19
C SER A 114 5.40 -10.05 -11.43
N ILE A 115 5.54 -10.57 -12.65
CA ILE A 115 5.19 -9.88 -13.89
C ILE A 115 3.69 -10.08 -14.15
N LEU A 116 2.97 -8.97 -14.36
CA LEU A 116 1.53 -8.94 -14.63
C LEU A 116 1.24 -9.03 -16.14
N PHE A 117 1.99 -8.27 -16.93
CA PHE A 117 1.69 -8.00 -18.33
C PHE A 117 2.96 -7.82 -19.13
N ILE A 118 2.96 -8.31 -20.38
CA ILE A 118 4.00 -8.07 -21.38
C ILE A 118 3.33 -7.66 -22.69
N ASN A 119 3.74 -6.52 -23.24
CA ASN A 119 3.51 -6.15 -24.63
C ASN A 119 4.77 -6.55 -25.42
N LYS A 120 4.65 -7.62 -26.19
CA LYS A 120 5.77 -8.23 -26.93
C LYS A 120 6.23 -7.33 -28.07
N LYS A 121 5.30 -6.64 -28.73
CA LYS A 121 5.56 -5.77 -29.88
C LYS A 121 6.31 -4.50 -29.49
N GLU A 122 5.94 -3.89 -28.37
CA GLU A 122 6.58 -2.66 -27.88
C GLU A 122 7.76 -2.90 -26.93
N ASN A 123 8.06 -4.15 -26.59
CA ASN A 123 9.03 -4.54 -25.58
C ASN A 123 8.79 -3.87 -24.22
N ARG A 124 7.54 -3.91 -23.75
CA ARG A 124 7.15 -3.34 -22.44
C ARG A 124 6.62 -4.42 -21.52
N PHE A 125 6.88 -4.30 -20.22
CA PHE A 125 6.21 -5.13 -19.22
C PHE A 125 5.85 -4.36 -17.95
N ILE A 126 4.87 -4.88 -17.22
CA ILE A 126 4.42 -4.36 -15.92
C ILE A 126 4.69 -5.40 -14.84
N GLY A 127 5.29 -4.98 -13.73
CA GLY A 127 5.58 -5.82 -12.57
C GLY A 127 4.94 -5.31 -11.29
N LEU A 128 4.77 -6.20 -10.31
CA LEU A 128 4.31 -5.89 -8.95
C LEU A 128 5.42 -5.40 -8.01
N ASN A 129 6.64 -5.16 -8.50
CA ASN A 129 7.73 -4.55 -7.74
C ASN A 129 8.97 -4.35 -8.63
N ASP A 130 9.99 -3.70 -8.08
CA ASP A 130 11.26 -3.46 -8.79
C ASP A 130 12.06 -4.74 -9.09
N SER A 131 11.77 -5.84 -8.38
CA SER A 131 12.42 -7.15 -8.61
C SER A 131 11.74 -7.98 -9.70
N ALA A 132 10.63 -7.50 -10.28
CA ALA A 132 9.92 -8.22 -11.34
C ALA A 132 10.81 -8.47 -12.57
N LYS A 133 11.70 -7.53 -12.91
CA LYS A 133 12.68 -7.70 -14.00
C LYS A 133 13.60 -8.89 -13.78
N ASP A 134 13.93 -9.23 -12.53
CA ASP A 134 14.86 -10.30 -12.20
C ASP A 134 14.25 -11.68 -12.50
N ARG A 135 12.93 -11.74 -12.69
CA ARG A 135 12.18 -12.95 -13.07
C ARG A 135 12.35 -13.34 -14.54
N LEU A 136 12.80 -12.42 -15.40
CA LEU A 136 13.10 -12.72 -16.80
C LEU A 136 14.30 -13.67 -16.95
N ILE A 137 15.27 -13.64 -16.04
CA ILE A 137 16.47 -14.51 -16.10
C ILE A 137 16.11 -16.00 -15.90
N PRO A 138 15.39 -16.39 -14.81
CA PRO A 138 14.89 -17.75 -14.68
C PRO A 138 14.05 -18.22 -15.85
N ALA A 139 13.23 -17.34 -16.44
CA ALA A 139 12.42 -17.67 -17.61
C ALA A 139 13.26 -17.93 -18.86
N LEU A 140 14.29 -17.11 -19.12
CA LEU A 140 15.26 -17.34 -20.20
C LEU A 140 15.95 -18.70 -20.07
N LYS A 141 16.36 -19.06 -18.86
CA LYS A 141 16.96 -20.37 -18.58
C LYS A 141 15.95 -21.50 -18.80
N GLY A 142 14.71 -21.31 -18.35
CA GLY A 142 13.60 -22.25 -18.53
C GLY A 142 13.30 -22.55 -20.00
N ALA A 143 13.44 -21.56 -20.87
CA ALA A 143 13.24 -21.69 -22.32
C ALA A 143 14.28 -22.58 -23.03
N LYS A 144 15.42 -22.89 -22.39
CA LYS A 144 16.44 -23.82 -22.89
C LYS A 144 16.90 -23.54 -24.33
N ILE A 145 17.03 -22.25 -24.68
CA ILE A 145 17.34 -21.76 -26.03
C ILE A 145 18.60 -22.43 -26.61
N LEU A 146 19.67 -22.56 -25.82
CA LEU A 146 20.93 -23.15 -26.30
C LEU A 146 20.79 -24.63 -26.59
N LYS A 147 20.03 -25.35 -25.76
CA LYS A 147 19.72 -26.76 -26.00
C LYS A 147 18.94 -26.92 -27.31
N THR A 148 17.95 -26.06 -27.54
CA THR A 148 17.19 -26.03 -28.79
C THR A 148 18.11 -25.77 -29.98
N LEU A 149 18.99 -24.77 -29.90
CA LEU A 149 19.99 -24.47 -30.94
C LEU A 149 20.91 -25.67 -31.23
N ILE A 150 21.42 -26.35 -30.20
CA ILE A 150 22.31 -27.52 -30.36
C ILE A 150 21.59 -28.67 -31.08
N LEU A 151 20.30 -28.87 -30.82
CA LEU A 151 19.52 -29.91 -31.50
C LEU A 151 19.41 -29.69 -33.02
N GLN A 152 19.51 -28.43 -33.48
CA GLN A 152 19.47 -28.06 -34.90
C GLN A 152 20.79 -28.30 -35.65
N LEU A 153 21.85 -28.73 -34.96
CA LEU A 153 23.11 -29.09 -35.61
C LEU A 153 22.94 -30.38 -36.44
N LYS A 154 23.67 -30.53 -37.56
CA LYS A 154 23.63 -31.74 -38.38
C LYS A 154 24.40 -32.92 -37.77
N SER A 155 25.55 -32.63 -37.15
CA SER A 155 26.50 -33.67 -36.70
C SER A 155 26.25 -34.11 -35.26
N GLU A 156 25.95 -35.40 -35.07
CA GLU A 156 25.81 -36.01 -33.74
C GLU A 156 27.07 -35.91 -32.88
N LYS A 157 28.26 -35.83 -33.51
CA LYS A 157 29.52 -35.61 -32.79
C LYS A 157 29.60 -34.20 -32.19
N ILE A 158 29.24 -33.18 -32.97
CA ILE A 158 29.23 -31.79 -32.49
C ILE A 158 28.18 -31.64 -31.39
N LYS A 159 26.98 -32.20 -31.58
CA LYS A 159 25.94 -32.27 -30.54
C LYS A 159 26.47 -32.92 -29.26
N GLY A 160 27.07 -34.10 -29.36
CA GLY A 160 27.62 -34.84 -28.22
C GLY A 160 28.66 -34.05 -27.42
N SER A 161 29.52 -33.28 -28.11
CA SER A 161 30.51 -32.40 -27.46
C SER A 161 29.87 -31.24 -26.70
N LEU A 162 28.70 -30.78 -27.13
CA LEU A 162 27.97 -29.65 -26.55
C LEU A 162 26.85 -30.07 -25.58
N GLN A 163 26.59 -31.37 -25.41
CA GLN A 163 25.48 -31.88 -24.59
C GLN A 163 25.50 -31.43 -23.12
N LYS A 164 26.66 -31.02 -22.59
CA LYS A 164 26.83 -30.57 -21.19
C LYS A 164 26.82 -29.06 -21.02
N ILE A 165 26.46 -28.30 -22.07
CA ILE A 165 26.49 -26.83 -22.00
C ILE A 165 25.51 -26.29 -20.95
N ASP A 166 24.40 -27.02 -20.75
CA ASP A 166 23.37 -26.75 -19.75
C ASP A 166 23.92 -26.77 -18.32
N MET A 167 24.99 -27.53 -18.04
CA MET A 167 25.67 -27.54 -16.75
C MET A 167 26.36 -26.20 -16.43
N PHE A 168 26.65 -25.38 -17.45
CA PHE A 168 27.29 -24.08 -17.29
C PHE A 168 26.28 -22.92 -17.28
N GLU A 169 25.01 -23.17 -17.62
CA GLU A 169 23.94 -22.17 -17.58
C GLU A 169 23.57 -21.77 -16.15
N ASN A 170 23.86 -20.52 -15.80
CA ASN A 170 23.56 -19.93 -14.50
C ASN A 170 23.11 -18.47 -14.66
N ASP A 171 22.60 -17.87 -13.59
CA ASP A 171 22.03 -16.52 -13.65
C ASP A 171 23.05 -15.45 -14.10
N PHE A 172 24.34 -15.64 -13.76
CA PHE A 172 25.40 -14.71 -14.20
C PHE A 172 25.61 -14.76 -15.71
N PHE A 173 25.46 -15.93 -16.32
CA PHE A 173 25.59 -16.13 -17.76
C PHE A 173 24.53 -15.35 -18.56
N TYR A 174 23.31 -15.21 -18.02
CA TYR A 174 22.21 -14.47 -18.65
C TYR A 174 22.08 -13.01 -18.19
N ARG A 175 22.91 -12.56 -17.24
CA ARG A 175 22.76 -11.25 -16.60
C ARG A 175 22.90 -10.09 -17.59
N SER A 176 23.77 -10.22 -18.59
CA SER A 176 23.99 -9.20 -19.63
C SER A 176 22.97 -9.29 -20.78
N THR A 177 22.16 -10.35 -20.82
CA THR A 177 21.19 -10.60 -21.89
C THR A 177 19.95 -9.73 -21.77
N ILE A 178 19.59 -9.31 -20.56
CA ILE A 178 18.40 -8.50 -20.30
C ILE A 178 18.82 -7.08 -19.95
N GLN A 179 18.46 -6.14 -20.82
CA GLN A 179 18.51 -4.72 -20.52
C GLN A 179 17.09 -4.27 -20.19
N SER A 180 16.88 -3.64 -19.04
CA SER A 180 15.56 -3.16 -18.63
C SER A 180 15.68 -1.77 -18.03
N ASN A 181 14.89 -0.83 -18.55
CA ASN A 181 14.83 0.54 -18.07
C ASN A 181 13.46 0.81 -17.45
N LYS A 182 13.46 1.10 -16.14
CA LYS A 182 12.25 1.49 -15.42
C LYS A 182 11.74 2.81 -16.00
N GLN A 183 10.46 2.86 -16.31
CA GLN A 183 9.78 4.07 -16.75
C GLN A 183 9.23 4.79 -15.52
N GLU A 184 9.42 6.12 -15.48
CA GLU A 184 8.65 6.95 -14.57
C GLU A 184 7.19 6.94 -15.01
N SER A 185 6.29 6.76 -14.07
CA SER A 185 4.86 6.70 -14.34
C SER A 185 4.12 7.55 -13.31
N GLN A 186 2.97 8.07 -13.72
CA GLN A 186 2.05 8.64 -12.75
C GLN A 186 1.51 7.51 -11.85
N PRO A 187 0.98 7.86 -10.66
CA PRO A 187 0.24 6.91 -9.85
C PRO A 187 -0.93 6.34 -10.66
N LEU A 188 -0.91 5.04 -10.92
CA LEU A 188 -1.89 4.35 -11.76
C LEU A 188 -2.49 3.17 -11.02
N LEU A 189 -3.69 2.78 -11.45
CA LEU A 189 -4.32 1.51 -11.06
C LEU A 189 -3.82 0.41 -12.00
N VAL A 190 -3.64 -0.81 -11.48
CA VAL A 190 -3.27 -1.97 -12.32
C VAL A 190 -4.31 -2.22 -13.41
N CYS A 191 -5.58 -2.05 -13.05
CA CYS A 191 -6.73 -2.33 -13.88
C CYS A 191 -7.85 -1.33 -13.54
N ILE A 192 -8.60 -0.93 -14.54
CA ILE A 192 -9.67 0.07 -14.43
C ILE A 192 -10.93 -0.51 -15.06
N PRO A 193 -12.05 -0.61 -14.33
CA PRO A 193 -13.30 -1.04 -14.91
C PRO A 193 -13.69 -0.13 -16.08
N GLN A 194 -14.01 -0.73 -17.23
CA GLN A 194 -14.38 0.01 -18.43
C GLN A 194 -15.62 0.90 -18.22
N SER A 195 -16.45 0.57 -17.22
CA SER A 195 -17.61 1.36 -16.80
C SER A 195 -17.25 2.76 -16.27
N LEU A 196 -15.99 3.01 -15.91
CA LEU A 196 -15.52 4.34 -15.50
C LEU A 196 -15.14 5.22 -16.69
N LEU A 197 -14.89 4.63 -17.85
CA LEU A 197 -14.34 5.32 -19.00
C LEU A 197 -15.40 6.10 -19.77
N ASN A 198 -15.03 7.28 -20.26
CA ASN A 198 -15.81 8.04 -21.21
C ASN A 198 -15.56 7.51 -22.62
N ARG A 199 -16.46 6.66 -23.12
CA ARG A 199 -16.34 6.06 -24.46
C ARG A 199 -16.36 7.07 -25.61
N ALA A 200 -16.81 8.31 -25.38
CA ALA A 200 -16.80 9.33 -26.42
C ALA A 200 -15.40 9.89 -26.72
N THR A 201 -14.46 9.75 -25.78
CA THR A 201 -13.07 10.25 -25.93
C THR A 201 -12.09 9.16 -26.36
N LEU A 202 -12.55 7.92 -26.48
CA LEU A 202 -11.73 6.74 -26.75
C LEU A 202 -12.23 5.98 -27.97
N LYS A 203 -11.30 5.54 -28.80
CA LYS A 203 -11.52 4.57 -29.88
C LYS A 203 -10.95 3.22 -29.43
N ALA A 204 -11.68 2.14 -29.72
CA ALA A 204 -11.22 0.79 -29.47
C ALA A 204 -10.91 0.10 -30.81
N GLU A 205 -9.70 -0.43 -30.94
CA GLU A 205 -9.28 -1.20 -32.11
C GLU A 205 -8.88 -2.62 -31.68
N PHE A 206 -9.46 -3.63 -32.33
CA PHE A 206 -9.08 -5.02 -32.06
C PHE A 206 -7.61 -5.24 -32.39
N VAL A 207 -6.91 -5.93 -31.49
CA VAL A 207 -5.50 -6.28 -31.64
C VAL A 207 -5.33 -7.79 -31.53
N ASP A 208 -4.24 -8.30 -32.07
CA ASP A 208 -3.91 -9.71 -31.92
C ASP A 208 -3.55 -9.97 -30.44
N ARG A 209 -4.31 -10.86 -29.79
CA ARG A 209 -4.05 -11.26 -28.40
C ARG A 209 -2.66 -11.88 -28.23
N TYR A 210 -2.08 -12.48 -29.27
CA TYR A 210 -0.77 -13.12 -29.22
C TYR A 210 0.38 -12.11 -29.09
N ASP A 211 0.16 -10.83 -29.42
CA ASP A 211 1.10 -9.73 -29.18
C ASP A 211 1.28 -9.44 -27.68
N PHE A 212 0.40 -9.98 -26.84
CA PHE A 212 0.36 -9.72 -25.40
C PHE A 212 0.46 -11.01 -24.61
N TRP A 213 1.05 -10.93 -23.42
CA TRP A 213 0.99 -11.98 -22.42
C TRP A 213 0.49 -11.39 -21.09
N LEU A 214 -0.43 -12.09 -20.45
CA LEU A 214 -1.08 -11.69 -19.21
C LEU A 214 -0.97 -12.82 -18.20
N ASN A 215 -0.56 -12.47 -16.98
CA ASN A 215 -0.53 -13.42 -15.88
C ASN A 215 -1.91 -13.51 -15.21
N PHE A 216 -2.82 -14.27 -15.81
CA PHE A 216 -4.20 -14.38 -15.35
C PHE A 216 -4.32 -14.87 -13.90
N GLU A 217 -3.44 -15.79 -13.48
CA GLU A 217 -3.42 -16.31 -12.10
C GLU A 217 -3.09 -15.20 -11.10
N LEU A 218 -2.11 -14.35 -11.41
CA LEU A 218 -1.72 -13.24 -10.55
C LEU A 218 -2.80 -12.16 -10.47
N TYR A 219 -3.51 -11.89 -11.57
CA TYR A 219 -4.69 -11.02 -11.58
C TYR A 219 -5.80 -11.57 -10.69
N HIS A 220 -6.07 -12.88 -10.78
CA HIS A 220 -7.08 -13.54 -9.97
C HIS A 220 -6.70 -13.52 -8.48
N SER A 221 -5.48 -13.93 -8.14
CA SER A 221 -5.05 -14.03 -6.74
C SER A 221 -4.87 -12.69 -6.03
N SER A 222 -4.44 -11.66 -6.77
CA SER A 222 -4.10 -10.35 -6.19
C SER A 222 -5.24 -9.33 -6.26
N TYR A 223 -6.11 -9.44 -7.28
CA TYR A 223 -7.17 -8.45 -7.55
C TYR A 223 -8.56 -9.08 -7.67
N GLY A 224 -8.70 -10.40 -7.63
CA GLY A 224 -9.99 -11.08 -7.79
C GLY A 224 -10.56 -10.96 -9.21
N ILE A 225 -9.72 -10.68 -10.20
CA ILE A 225 -10.14 -10.48 -11.59
C ILE A 225 -9.82 -11.74 -12.40
N ASP A 226 -10.84 -12.32 -13.01
CA ASP A 226 -10.67 -13.46 -13.92
C ASP A 226 -10.59 -12.96 -15.37
N LEU A 227 -9.42 -13.17 -15.98
CA LEU A 227 -9.13 -12.79 -17.36
C LEU A 227 -8.88 -14.02 -18.25
N ALA A 228 -8.92 -15.25 -17.70
CA ALA A 228 -8.44 -16.44 -18.39
C ALA A 228 -9.27 -16.82 -19.63
N ALA A 229 -10.58 -16.53 -19.60
CA ALA A 229 -11.52 -16.87 -20.66
C ALA A 229 -11.73 -15.75 -21.71
N ILE A 230 -10.99 -14.64 -21.61
CA ILE A 230 -11.17 -13.49 -22.50
C ILE A 230 -10.33 -13.70 -23.77
N GLU A 231 -11.01 -13.74 -24.92
CA GLU A 231 -10.35 -13.97 -26.22
C GLU A 231 -10.12 -12.70 -27.03
N GLU A 232 -10.91 -11.64 -26.79
CA GLU A 232 -10.85 -10.40 -27.56
C GLU A 232 -10.17 -9.29 -26.76
N TYR A 233 -9.07 -8.76 -27.31
CA TYR A 233 -8.37 -7.60 -26.76
C TYR A 233 -8.57 -6.40 -27.69
N SER A 234 -8.62 -5.20 -27.12
CA SER A 234 -8.68 -3.96 -27.89
C SER A 234 -7.68 -2.95 -27.36
N LEU A 235 -6.93 -2.32 -28.25
CA LEU A 235 -6.13 -1.14 -27.92
C LEU A 235 -7.07 0.07 -27.84
N LEU A 236 -7.01 0.79 -26.72
CA LEU A 236 -7.73 2.06 -26.58
C LEU A 236 -6.83 3.21 -26.97
N THR A 237 -7.27 4.02 -27.93
CA THR A 237 -6.59 5.24 -28.36
C THR A 237 -7.46 6.47 -28.13
N ASP A 238 -6.81 7.60 -27.86
CA ASP A 238 -7.44 8.91 -27.80
C ASP A 238 -7.96 9.33 -29.17
N VAL A 239 -9.24 9.72 -29.26
CA VAL A 239 -9.86 10.11 -30.54
C VAL A 239 -9.24 11.40 -31.13
N GLU A 240 -8.67 12.28 -30.30
CA GLU A 240 -8.17 13.58 -30.76
C GLU A 240 -6.72 13.54 -31.27
N ASN A 241 -5.88 12.72 -30.66
CA ASN A 241 -4.43 12.72 -30.91
C ASN A 241 -3.84 11.33 -31.16
N GLU A 242 -4.67 10.28 -31.22
CA GLU A 242 -4.27 8.89 -31.46
C GLU A 242 -3.25 8.35 -30.44
N LEU A 243 -3.17 8.95 -29.24
CA LEU A 243 -2.34 8.45 -28.15
C LEU A 243 -2.89 7.12 -27.63
N GLU A 244 -2.04 6.11 -27.56
CA GLU A 244 -2.38 4.82 -26.92
C GLU A 244 -2.56 4.98 -25.41
N VAL A 245 -3.77 4.70 -24.93
CA VAL A 245 -4.18 4.84 -23.53
C VAL A 245 -3.88 3.57 -22.74
N GLY A 246 -4.09 2.42 -23.36
CA GLY A 246 -3.85 1.11 -22.77
C GLY A 246 -4.62 -0.01 -23.47
N LEU A 247 -4.52 -1.21 -22.91
CA LEU A 247 -5.16 -2.41 -23.45
C LEU A 247 -6.46 -2.72 -22.70
N LEU A 248 -7.57 -2.78 -23.41
CA LEU A 248 -8.86 -3.26 -22.90
C LEU A 248 -8.93 -4.78 -23.05
N VAL A 249 -9.14 -5.46 -21.92
CA VAL A 249 -9.28 -6.92 -21.82
C VAL A 249 -10.58 -7.21 -21.10
N GLY A 250 -11.62 -7.60 -21.85
CA GLY A 250 -12.99 -7.74 -21.35
C GLY A 250 -13.50 -6.44 -20.74
N ASP A 251 -13.80 -6.47 -19.44
CA ASP A 251 -14.34 -5.31 -18.71
C ASP A 251 -13.26 -4.41 -18.08
N TYR A 252 -11.97 -4.65 -18.34
CA TYR A 252 -10.88 -3.96 -17.65
C TYR A 252 -9.87 -3.34 -18.62
N LEU A 253 -9.59 -2.06 -18.42
CA LEU A 253 -8.48 -1.35 -19.04
C LEU A 253 -7.21 -1.57 -18.21
N LEU A 254 -6.15 -2.03 -18.88
CA LEU A 254 -4.78 -2.07 -18.39
C LEU A 254 -4.06 -0.81 -18.91
N PRO A 255 -3.88 0.22 -18.08
CA PRO A 255 -3.39 1.51 -18.56
C PRO A 255 -1.89 1.53 -18.81
N TYR A 256 -1.47 2.36 -19.77
CA TYR A 256 -0.07 2.61 -20.04
C TYR A 256 0.51 3.72 -19.13
N PRO A 257 1.82 3.66 -18.80
CA PRO A 257 2.43 4.46 -17.74
C PRO A 257 2.43 5.98 -17.98
N ASN A 258 2.40 6.39 -19.25
CA ASN A 258 2.62 7.78 -19.67
C ASN A 258 1.32 8.51 -19.98
N VAL A 259 0.20 8.05 -19.41
CA VAL A 259 -1.14 8.51 -19.74
C VAL A 259 -1.81 9.08 -18.49
N ASP A 260 -2.21 10.35 -18.55
CA ASP A 260 -3.09 10.92 -17.53
C ASP A 260 -4.52 10.44 -17.79
N LEU A 261 -4.95 9.46 -17.00
CA LEU A 261 -6.22 8.80 -17.23
C LEU A 261 -7.43 9.63 -16.83
N ILE A 262 -7.28 10.67 -15.99
CA ILE A 262 -8.44 11.41 -15.47
C ILE A 262 -9.28 12.04 -16.60
N LYS A 263 -8.64 12.41 -17.71
CA LYS A 263 -9.32 13.00 -18.87
C LYS A 263 -10.22 11.99 -19.62
N TYR A 264 -9.99 10.69 -19.41
CA TYR A 264 -10.79 9.63 -20.00
C TYR A 264 -11.80 9.03 -19.03
N ILE A 265 -11.87 9.51 -17.79
CA ILE A 265 -12.88 9.08 -16.81
C ILE A 265 -14.14 9.93 -16.99
N SER A 266 -15.30 9.28 -17.05
CA SER A 266 -16.60 9.97 -17.11
C SER A 266 -16.79 10.88 -15.89
N GLU A 267 -17.36 12.07 -16.06
CA GLU A 267 -17.48 13.08 -14.99
C GLU A 267 -18.19 12.53 -13.74
N ASP A 268 -19.26 11.75 -13.92
CA ASP A 268 -20.02 11.12 -12.83
C ASP A 268 -19.26 9.97 -12.13
N LYS A 269 -18.14 9.53 -12.71
CA LYS A 269 -17.30 8.41 -12.24
C LYS A 269 -15.96 8.84 -11.65
N LYS A 270 -15.63 10.13 -11.68
CA LYS A 270 -14.35 10.64 -11.15
C LYS A 270 -14.18 10.36 -9.65
N LEU A 271 -15.24 10.49 -8.85
CA LEU A 271 -15.19 10.17 -7.43
C LEU A 271 -14.79 8.71 -7.19
N GLU A 272 -15.41 7.79 -7.93
CA GLU A 272 -15.14 6.35 -7.87
C GLU A 272 -13.69 6.04 -8.28
N TYR A 273 -13.20 6.66 -9.36
CA TYR A 273 -11.82 6.52 -9.82
C TYR A 273 -10.79 7.03 -8.79
N TYR A 274 -10.99 8.23 -8.25
CA TYR A 274 -10.09 8.76 -7.21
C TYR A 274 -10.15 7.95 -5.93
N TRP A 275 -11.32 7.42 -5.57
CA TRP A 275 -11.45 6.50 -4.43
C TRP A 275 -10.58 5.25 -4.62
N MET A 276 -10.61 4.64 -5.80
CA MET A 276 -9.74 3.50 -6.12
C MET A 276 -8.26 3.85 -6.00
N LEU A 277 -7.84 5.03 -6.49
CA LEU A 277 -6.46 5.50 -6.36
C LEU A 277 -6.05 5.70 -4.90
N LEU A 278 -6.93 6.27 -4.08
CA LEU A 278 -6.66 6.47 -2.65
C LEU A 278 -6.45 5.13 -1.95
N GLU A 279 -7.30 4.15 -2.23
CA GLU A 279 -7.25 2.83 -1.60
C GLU A 279 -6.04 1.99 -2.05
N ASN A 280 -5.75 2.00 -3.35
CA ASN A 280 -4.85 1.00 -3.96
C ASN A 280 -3.48 1.57 -4.38
N THR A 281 -3.36 2.91 -4.48
CA THR A 281 -2.17 3.55 -5.03
C THR A 281 -1.55 4.55 -4.06
N TYR A 282 -2.33 5.37 -3.36
CA TYR A 282 -1.79 6.48 -2.53
C TYR A 282 -1.59 6.17 -1.06
N SER A 283 -2.12 5.05 -0.58
CA SER A 283 -2.12 4.71 0.83
C SER A 283 -1.53 3.34 1.12
N ILE A 284 -1.09 3.18 2.37
CA ILE A 284 -0.70 1.88 2.92
C ILE A 284 -1.78 1.46 3.92
N LYS A 285 -2.33 0.26 3.70
CA LYS A 285 -3.31 -0.37 4.60
C LYS A 285 -2.63 -0.71 5.93
N PRO A 286 -3.23 -0.39 7.08
CA PRO A 286 -2.69 -0.80 8.37
C PRO A 286 -2.73 -2.33 8.52
N ALA A 287 -1.78 -2.88 9.27
CA ALA A 287 -1.79 -4.32 9.58
C ALA A 287 -3.00 -4.63 10.48
N VAL A 288 -3.67 -5.77 10.23
CA VAL A 288 -4.79 -6.21 11.06
C VAL A 288 -4.28 -6.56 12.46
N GLU A 289 -4.65 -5.76 13.46
CA GLU A 289 -4.33 -6.05 14.86
C GLU A 289 -5.23 -7.16 15.41
N LEU A 290 -4.61 -8.27 15.82
CA LEU A 290 -5.30 -9.36 16.53
C LEU A 290 -5.55 -8.96 17.99
N LYS A 291 -6.76 -8.51 18.33
CA LYS A 291 -7.16 -8.38 19.75
C LYS A 291 -7.50 -9.75 20.35
N LYS A 292 -6.83 -10.11 21.45
CA LYS A 292 -6.99 -11.40 22.15
C LYS A 292 -7.30 -11.29 23.66
N ASP A 293 -7.69 -10.11 24.16
CA ASP A 293 -8.03 -9.95 25.59
C ASP A 293 -9.55 -9.98 25.80
N THR A 294 -10.03 -10.93 26.61
CA THR A 294 -11.45 -11.07 26.98
C THR A 294 -12.00 -9.86 27.73
N VAL A 295 -11.17 -9.18 28.53
CA VAL A 295 -11.60 -8.00 29.29
C VAL A 295 -11.85 -6.81 28.36
N ILE A 296 -11.06 -6.67 27.29
CA ILE A 296 -11.28 -5.65 26.26
C ILE A 296 -12.58 -5.96 25.50
N LYS A 297 -12.80 -7.23 25.12
CA LYS A 297 -14.03 -7.65 24.45
C LYS A 297 -15.28 -7.33 25.29
N ASP A 298 -15.27 -7.73 26.55
CA ASP A 298 -16.36 -7.43 27.50
C ASP A 298 -16.65 -5.93 27.62
N PHE A 299 -15.60 -5.10 27.54
CA PHE A 299 -15.72 -3.64 27.60
C PHE A 299 -16.30 -3.07 26.29
N THR A 300 -15.84 -3.57 25.13
CA THR A 300 -16.35 -3.14 23.82
C THR A 300 -17.79 -3.55 23.57
N ASP A 301 -18.21 -4.71 24.07
CA ASP A 301 -19.60 -5.19 23.95
C ASP A 301 -20.60 -4.26 24.67
N LEU A 302 -20.13 -3.45 25.62
CA LEU A 302 -20.91 -2.43 26.33
C LEU A 302 -20.72 -1.01 25.78
N SER A 303 -20.04 -0.82 24.65
CA SER A 303 -19.81 0.51 24.05
C SER A 303 -21.09 1.28 23.72
N ARG A 304 -22.21 0.57 23.51
CA ARG A 304 -23.55 1.15 23.27
C ARG A 304 -24.34 1.45 24.55
N ASP A 305 -23.85 1.03 25.70
CA ASP A 305 -24.52 1.26 26.98
C ASP A 305 -24.40 2.74 27.34
N VAL A 306 -25.54 3.43 27.33
CA VAL A 306 -25.65 4.86 27.65
C VAL A 306 -25.06 5.18 29.03
N GLU A 307 -25.21 4.30 30.01
CA GLU A 307 -24.67 4.51 31.35
C GLU A 307 -23.15 4.33 31.39
N LEU A 308 -22.59 3.45 30.55
CA LEU A 308 -21.13 3.34 30.41
C LEU A 308 -20.57 4.60 29.74
N ASN A 309 -21.17 5.06 28.65
CA ASN A 309 -20.75 6.31 27.99
C ASN A 309 -20.77 7.50 28.95
N GLN A 310 -21.83 7.61 29.76
CA GLN A 310 -21.95 8.62 30.81
C GLN A 310 -20.85 8.47 31.87
N LEU A 311 -20.62 7.24 32.37
CA LEU A 311 -19.58 6.97 33.35
C LEU A 311 -18.19 7.37 32.86
N LEU A 312 -17.85 7.03 31.61
CA LEU A 312 -16.54 7.31 31.03
C LEU A 312 -16.28 8.82 30.85
N SER A 313 -17.32 9.66 30.78
CA SER A 313 -17.17 11.12 30.79
C SER A 313 -16.56 11.66 32.10
N TYR A 314 -16.70 10.92 33.21
CA TYR A 314 -16.12 11.27 34.51
C TYR A 314 -14.64 10.86 34.65
N LEU A 315 -14.04 10.24 33.62
CA LEU A 315 -12.62 9.91 33.64
C LEU A 315 -11.76 11.17 33.68
N LYS A 316 -10.99 11.29 34.77
CA LYS A 316 -9.92 12.27 34.90
C LYS A 316 -8.70 11.77 34.13
N ASN A 317 -8.12 12.64 33.31
CA ASN A 317 -6.98 12.33 32.46
C ASN A 317 -7.19 11.08 31.59
N ASN A 318 -8.43 10.82 31.16
CA ASN A 318 -8.83 9.62 30.41
C ASN A 318 -8.48 8.28 31.12
N PHE A 319 -8.30 8.32 32.44
CA PHE A 319 -7.66 7.23 33.18
C PHE A 319 -8.45 6.71 34.39
N TYR A 320 -8.96 7.61 35.24
CA TYR A 320 -9.54 7.20 36.53
C TYR A 320 -10.75 8.01 36.97
N ILE A 321 -11.52 7.45 37.89
CA ILE A 321 -12.65 8.08 38.57
C ILE A 321 -12.32 8.18 40.06
N SER A 322 -12.59 9.34 40.68
CA SER A 322 -12.29 9.56 42.11
C SER A 322 -13.41 9.10 43.04
N ASP A 323 -14.64 9.05 42.56
CA ASP A 323 -15.83 8.74 43.37
C ASP A 323 -16.39 7.37 42.98
N LYS A 324 -16.34 6.41 43.91
CA LYS A 324 -16.87 5.05 43.72
C LYS A 324 -18.36 5.05 43.43
N SER A 325 -19.12 6.00 43.97
CA SER A 325 -20.58 6.04 43.86
C SER A 325 -21.07 6.22 42.42
N LEU A 326 -20.21 6.75 41.55
CA LEU A 326 -20.48 6.87 40.11
C LEU A 326 -20.41 5.51 39.40
N ILE A 327 -19.64 4.55 39.93
CA ILE A 327 -19.40 3.25 39.29
C ILE A 327 -20.49 2.26 39.70
N LYS A 328 -21.44 2.03 38.79
CA LYS A 328 -22.47 1.00 38.95
C LYS A 328 -21.88 -0.41 39.00
N GLU A 329 -22.54 -1.32 39.69
CA GLU A 329 -22.08 -2.69 39.94
C GLU A 329 -21.65 -3.44 38.67
N LYS A 330 -22.43 -3.32 37.59
CA LYS A 330 -22.12 -3.94 36.29
C LYS A 330 -20.80 -3.47 35.66
N PHE A 331 -20.28 -2.30 36.04
CA PHE A 331 -19.05 -1.71 35.51
C PHE A 331 -17.83 -1.88 36.41
N ILE A 332 -18.01 -2.31 37.68
CA ILE A 332 -16.91 -2.49 38.64
C ILE A 332 -15.82 -3.40 38.07
N LYS A 333 -16.20 -4.42 37.29
CA LYS A 333 -15.26 -5.36 36.66
C LYS A 333 -14.22 -4.70 35.74
N PHE A 334 -14.41 -3.45 35.33
CA PHE A 334 -13.48 -2.70 34.46
C PHE A 334 -12.50 -1.81 35.22
N PHE A 335 -12.65 -1.66 36.53
CA PHE A 335 -11.83 -0.77 37.34
C PHE A 335 -11.01 -1.52 38.39
N ASN A 336 -9.87 -0.95 38.74
CA ASN A 336 -9.05 -1.33 39.89
C ASN A 336 -9.08 -0.21 40.93
N GLU A 337 -9.21 -0.58 42.20
CA GLU A 337 -9.05 0.35 43.31
C GLU A 337 -7.55 0.53 43.60
N VAL A 338 -7.06 1.77 43.58
CA VAL A 338 -5.65 2.10 43.84
C VAL A 338 -5.53 3.37 44.67
N VAL A 339 -4.36 3.57 45.28
CA VAL A 339 -4.02 4.82 45.97
C VAL A 339 -3.17 5.67 45.04
N ILE A 340 -3.63 6.89 44.75
CA ILE A 340 -2.86 7.86 43.97
C ILE A 340 -2.01 8.74 44.89
N VAL A 341 -0.73 8.90 44.51
CA VAL A 341 0.19 9.86 45.09
C VAL A 341 0.59 10.86 44.01
N GLU A 342 0.32 12.13 44.25
CA GLU A 342 0.51 13.24 43.32
C GLU A 342 1.26 14.39 44.01
N ASN A 343 1.76 15.34 43.22
CA ASN A 343 2.45 16.55 43.71
C ASN A 343 3.65 16.23 44.62
N LEU A 344 4.45 15.23 44.24
CA LEU A 344 5.74 14.99 44.89
C LEU A 344 6.77 16.00 44.41
N ASP A 345 7.52 16.63 45.32
CA ASP A 345 8.59 17.56 44.97
C ASP A 345 9.56 16.97 43.94
N PHE A 346 9.99 17.77 42.96
CA PHE A 346 10.80 17.34 41.82
C PHE A 346 10.14 16.36 40.84
N LEU A 347 8.90 15.92 41.11
CA LEU A 347 8.12 14.97 40.31
C LEU A 347 6.65 15.41 40.18
N SER A 348 6.37 16.72 40.20
CA SER A 348 5.01 17.27 40.21
C SER A 348 4.17 16.88 38.99
N GLU A 349 4.81 16.58 37.87
CA GLU A 349 4.19 16.15 36.61
C GLU A 349 3.77 14.67 36.62
N TYR A 350 4.12 13.90 37.65
CA TYR A 350 3.86 12.46 37.73
C TYR A 350 2.79 12.12 38.75
N GLN A 351 1.98 11.11 38.41
CA GLN A 351 1.02 10.48 39.30
C GLN A 351 1.45 9.04 39.54
N PHE A 352 1.69 8.68 40.81
CA PHE A 352 2.11 7.34 41.20
C PHE A 352 0.91 6.56 41.72
N LEU A 353 0.81 5.30 41.30
CA LEU A 353 -0.31 4.41 41.64
C LEU A 353 0.21 3.29 42.52
N LEU A 354 -0.36 3.16 43.70
CA LEU A 354 0.04 2.19 44.71
C LEU A 354 -1.10 1.20 44.96
N SER A 355 -0.75 -0.05 45.29
CA SER A 355 -1.74 -1.00 45.79
C SER A 355 -2.45 -0.42 47.02
N PRO A 356 -3.78 -0.62 47.17
CA PRO A 356 -4.47 -0.22 48.38
C PRO A 356 -4.12 -1.13 49.57
N GLU A 357 -3.63 -2.34 49.28
CA GLU A 357 -3.33 -3.40 50.25
C GLU A 357 -2.16 -3.01 51.15
N MET A 358 -2.35 -3.19 52.46
CA MET A 358 -1.29 -2.95 53.43
C MET A 358 -0.28 -4.11 53.40
N ALA A 359 0.87 -3.89 52.77
CA ALA A 359 2.07 -4.70 52.98
C ALA A 359 2.99 -4.03 54.01
N GLN A 360 3.78 -4.82 54.75
CA GLN A 360 4.86 -4.30 55.61
C GLN A 360 6.10 -3.85 54.81
N GLU A 361 6.01 -3.84 53.49
CA GLU A 361 7.09 -3.55 52.57
C GLU A 361 7.01 -2.12 52.01
N THR A 362 8.11 -1.69 51.40
CA THR A 362 8.17 -0.40 50.70
C THR A 362 7.14 -0.33 49.60
N THR A 363 6.27 0.68 49.65
CA THR A 363 5.25 0.86 48.62
C THR A 363 5.79 1.66 47.43
N LEU A 364 6.56 2.73 47.69
CA LEU A 364 7.24 3.51 46.65
C LEU A 364 8.54 4.12 47.21
N GLY A 365 9.65 3.93 46.49
CA GLY A 365 10.91 4.61 46.73
C GLY A 365 11.35 5.37 45.48
N VAL A 366 11.74 6.63 45.64
CA VAL A 366 12.33 7.44 44.56
C VAL A 366 13.71 7.91 44.99
N TYR A 367 14.72 7.42 44.27
CA TYR A 367 16.12 7.78 44.45
C TYR A 367 16.65 8.39 43.16
N SER A 368 17.15 9.62 43.25
CA SER A 368 17.80 10.31 42.14
C SER A 368 19.28 9.91 42.08
N THR A 369 19.77 9.56 40.90
CA THR A 369 21.20 9.29 40.65
C THR A 369 22.04 10.57 40.68
N GLU A 370 21.40 11.73 40.54
CA GLU A 370 22.03 13.05 40.60
C GLU A 370 21.41 13.91 41.70
N LYS A 371 22.21 14.79 42.30
CA LYS A 371 21.71 15.71 43.33
C LYS A 371 20.76 16.73 42.71
N LYS A 372 19.53 16.86 43.24
CA LYS A 372 18.53 17.84 42.80
C LYS A 372 18.44 18.99 43.81
N GLY A 373 19.02 20.14 43.44
CA GLY A 373 19.13 21.30 44.33
C GLY A 373 19.86 20.96 45.64
N ASP A 374 19.28 21.38 46.77
CA ASP A 374 19.83 21.10 48.11
C ASP A 374 19.33 19.79 48.73
N SER A 375 18.53 19.00 48.02
CA SER A 375 17.97 17.75 48.55
C SER A 375 18.96 16.58 48.49
N TYR A 376 18.79 15.61 49.40
CA TYR A 376 19.44 14.30 49.31
C TYR A 376 18.96 13.53 48.09
N ASN A 377 19.77 12.57 47.62
CA ASN A 377 19.42 11.73 46.48
C ASN A 377 18.18 10.86 46.74
N LEU A 378 17.93 10.44 47.99
CA LEU A 378 16.65 9.82 48.36
C LEU A 378 15.58 10.91 48.45
N LEU A 379 14.78 11.06 47.39
CA LEU A 379 13.78 12.11 47.28
C LEU A 379 12.50 11.76 48.06
N HIS A 380 12.03 10.52 47.93
CA HIS A 380 10.80 10.05 48.56
C HIS A 380 10.88 8.57 48.93
N TRP A 381 10.35 8.23 50.10
CA TRP A 381 10.06 6.86 50.49
C TRP A 381 8.68 6.82 51.14
N ILE A 382 7.78 5.97 50.64
CA ILE A 382 6.37 5.94 51.03
C ILE A 382 5.98 4.52 51.40
N ASN A 383 5.41 4.38 52.59
CA ASN A 383 4.90 3.12 53.12
C ASN A 383 3.44 3.27 53.59
N HIS A 384 2.70 2.16 53.61
CA HIS A 384 1.41 2.12 54.29
C HIS A 384 1.58 2.23 55.81
N LYS A 385 0.86 3.17 56.42
CA LYS A 385 0.80 3.30 57.89
C LYS A 385 -0.45 2.65 58.46
N THR A 386 -1.59 2.94 57.84
CA THR A 386 -2.90 2.38 58.20
C THR A 386 -3.73 2.20 56.92
N THR A 387 -4.94 1.66 57.06
CA THR A 387 -5.88 1.52 55.95
C THR A 387 -6.12 2.82 55.20
N ASN A 388 -6.06 3.98 55.87
CA ASN A 388 -6.37 5.30 55.31
C ASN A 388 -5.20 6.29 55.29
N LYS A 389 -3.99 5.89 55.74
CA LYS A 389 -2.84 6.81 55.85
C LYS A 389 -1.55 6.20 55.31
N LEU A 390 -0.68 7.05 54.79
CA LEU A 390 0.67 6.77 54.33
C LEU A 390 1.69 7.49 55.22
N ASP A 391 2.83 6.85 55.45
CA ASP A 391 4.02 7.54 55.97
C ASP A 391 4.90 7.93 54.78
N HIS A 392 5.18 9.23 54.63
CA HIS A 392 6.03 9.79 53.59
C HIS A 392 7.33 10.34 54.19
N PHE A 393 8.42 9.62 53.98
CA PHE A 393 9.76 10.00 54.39
C PHE A 393 10.44 10.81 53.28
N ARG A 394 10.85 12.03 53.64
CA ARG A 394 11.85 12.84 52.93
C ARG A 394 13.04 13.22 53.84
N LYS A 395 12.93 12.81 55.10
CA LYS A 395 13.85 13.00 56.22
C LYS A 395 13.57 11.89 57.22
N THR A 396 14.34 11.85 58.30
CA THR A 396 14.27 10.79 59.33
C THR A 396 12.88 10.58 59.93
N VAL A 397 12.10 11.65 60.12
CA VAL A 397 10.72 11.58 60.61
C VAL A 397 9.74 11.69 59.44
N PRO A 398 8.84 10.70 59.25
CA PRO A 398 7.88 10.73 58.15
C PRO A 398 6.80 11.78 58.40
N THR A 399 6.30 12.34 57.31
CA THR A 399 5.05 13.10 57.29
C THR A 399 3.89 12.14 57.02
N VAL A 400 2.81 12.26 57.79
CA VAL A 400 1.63 11.40 57.61
C VAL A 400 0.71 12.04 56.57
N LYS A 401 0.41 11.31 55.50
CA LYS A 401 -0.52 11.74 54.44
C LYS A 401 -1.78 10.87 54.44
N ALA A 402 -2.93 11.44 54.13
CA ALA A 402 -4.14 10.66 53.88
C ALA A 402 -4.01 9.92 52.54
N LYS A 403 -4.51 8.68 52.46
CA LYS A 403 -4.62 7.98 51.18
C LYS A 403 -5.71 8.65 50.35
N LYS A 404 -5.41 8.93 49.08
CA LYS A 404 -6.39 9.31 48.07
C LYS A 404 -6.72 8.06 47.25
N ILE A 405 -7.84 7.42 47.57
CA ILE A 405 -8.29 6.22 46.84
C ILE A 405 -8.97 6.67 45.55
N ILE A 406 -8.63 6.04 44.44
CA ILE A 406 -9.23 6.25 43.12
C ILE A 406 -9.50 4.91 42.44
N PHE A 407 -10.31 4.94 41.39
CA PHE A 407 -10.69 3.79 40.59
C PHE A 407 -10.16 3.97 39.17
N THR A 408 -9.08 3.28 38.83
CA THR A 408 -8.46 3.37 37.50
C THR A 408 -9.08 2.33 36.58
N LEU A 409 -9.19 2.60 35.28
CA LEU A 409 -9.43 1.54 34.32
C LEU A 409 -8.37 0.43 34.49
N LYS A 410 -8.76 -0.83 34.32
CA LYS A 410 -7.81 -1.94 34.28
C LYS A 410 -6.73 -1.66 33.21
N PRO A 411 -5.47 -2.08 33.42
CA PRO A 411 -4.37 -1.70 32.52
C PRO A 411 -4.65 -1.96 31.03
N ALA A 412 -5.15 -3.16 30.69
CA ALA A 412 -5.50 -3.51 29.30
C ALA A 412 -6.57 -2.57 28.71
N ILE A 413 -7.60 -2.22 29.48
CA ILE A 413 -8.64 -1.28 29.06
C ILE A 413 -8.08 0.13 28.95
N CYS A 414 -7.20 0.55 29.86
CA CYS A 414 -6.60 1.89 29.83
C CYS A 414 -5.80 2.11 28.53
N TYR A 415 -4.88 1.20 28.20
CA TYR A 415 -4.10 1.31 26.96
C TYR A 415 -5.01 1.27 25.73
N TYR A 416 -5.99 0.37 25.72
CA TYR A 416 -6.97 0.28 24.65
C TYR A 416 -7.82 1.56 24.50
N PHE A 417 -8.28 2.14 25.62
CA PHE A 417 -9.12 3.34 25.66
C PHE A 417 -8.41 4.54 25.07
N LEU A 418 -7.11 4.69 25.36
CA LEU A 418 -6.28 5.77 24.83
C LEU A 418 -5.89 5.55 23.36
N LEU A 419 -5.68 4.30 22.96
CA LEU A 419 -5.16 3.97 21.63
C LEU A 419 -6.25 3.91 20.56
N LYS A 420 -7.39 3.26 20.83
CA LYS A 420 -8.27 2.79 19.75
C LYS A 420 -9.77 2.77 20.06
N TYR A 421 -10.18 2.86 21.33
CA TYR A 421 -11.59 2.69 21.72
C TYR A 421 -12.57 3.58 20.94
N PHE A 422 -12.24 4.86 20.77
CA PHE A 422 -13.15 5.78 20.10
C PHE A 422 -13.16 5.59 18.57
N GLU A 423 -12.04 5.20 17.98
CA GLU A 423 -11.97 4.78 16.58
C GLU A 423 -12.85 3.56 16.34
N ASP A 424 -12.76 2.53 17.17
CA ASP A 424 -13.59 1.32 17.02
C ASP A 424 -15.09 1.61 17.15
N ILE A 425 -15.48 2.58 17.98
CA ILE A 425 -16.88 3.04 18.07
C ILE A 425 -17.33 3.64 16.75
N LEU A 426 -16.54 4.55 16.18
CA LEU A 426 -16.87 5.18 14.91
C LEU A 426 -16.87 4.14 13.78
N GLU A 427 -15.89 3.24 13.77
CA GLU A 427 -15.82 2.14 12.81
C GLU A 427 -17.05 1.25 12.88
N SER A 428 -17.50 0.89 14.09
CA SER A 428 -18.72 0.10 14.28
C SER A 428 -19.94 0.81 13.67
N ILE A 429 -20.07 2.12 13.87
CA ILE A 429 -21.13 2.93 13.25
C ILE A 429 -21.04 2.87 11.72
N LEU A 430 -19.85 3.00 11.14
CA LEU A 430 -19.64 2.98 9.69
C LEU A 430 -19.97 1.59 9.09
N VAL A 431 -19.53 0.52 9.74
CA VAL A 431 -19.78 -0.88 9.32
C VAL A 431 -21.27 -1.20 9.37
N GLU A 432 -21.94 -0.92 10.48
CA GLU A 432 -23.37 -1.22 10.67
C GLU A 432 -24.25 -0.51 9.64
N ASN A 433 -23.86 0.70 9.27
CA ASN A 433 -24.56 1.51 8.29
C ASN A 433 -24.04 1.32 6.86
N LYS A 434 -23.17 0.33 6.61
CA LYS A 434 -22.66 -0.06 5.28
C LYS A 434 -22.01 1.11 4.52
N TYR A 435 -21.22 1.92 5.21
CA TYR A 435 -20.42 2.95 4.55
C TYR A 435 -19.22 2.32 3.86
N VAL A 436 -18.79 2.94 2.77
CA VAL A 436 -17.50 2.65 2.14
C VAL A 436 -16.50 3.60 2.78
N TYR A 437 -15.46 3.08 3.42
CA TYR A 437 -14.48 3.90 4.13
C TYR A 437 -13.08 3.26 4.13
N LEU A 438 -12.07 4.09 4.39
CA LEU A 438 -10.70 3.70 4.70
C LEU A 438 -10.45 4.08 6.16
N ALA A 439 -9.91 3.17 6.98
CA ALA A 439 -9.60 3.44 8.39
C ALA A 439 -8.11 3.30 8.68
N ASN A 440 -7.52 4.30 9.34
CA ASN A 440 -6.12 4.35 9.74
C ASN A 440 -5.14 4.16 8.56
N HIS A 441 -5.52 4.69 7.39
CA HIS A 441 -4.68 4.65 6.20
C HIS A 441 -3.58 5.71 6.28
N LYS A 442 -2.36 5.31 5.89
CA LYS A 442 -1.19 6.19 5.86
C LYS A 442 -0.96 6.70 4.46
N PHE A 443 -0.97 8.01 4.31
CA PHE A 443 -0.69 8.73 3.06
C PHE A 443 0.67 9.40 3.14
N PHE A 444 1.38 9.51 2.01
CA PHE A 444 2.71 10.09 1.96
C PHE A 444 2.76 11.21 0.95
N ASP A 445 3.53 12.25 1.23
CA ASP A 445 3.81 13.35 0.29
C ASP A 445 5.24 13.80 0.50
N LYS A 446 6.10 13.57 -0.49
CA LYS A 446 7.54 13.89 -0.43
C LYS A 446 8.23 13.28 0.79
N GLY A 447 7.85 12.04 1.12
CA GLY A 447 8.37 11.30 2.28
C GLY A 447 7.76 11.69 3.63
N ALA A 448 6.91 12.72 3.71
CA ALA A 448 6.17 13.05 4.92
C ALA A 448 4.91 12.19 5.05
N GLU A 449 4.81 11.44 6.15
CA GLU A 449 3.65 10.60 6.47
C GLU A 449 2.50 11.44 7.05
N THR A 450 1.28 11.10 6.67
CA THR A 450 0.05 11.62 7.28
C THR A 450 -0.95 10.49 7.41
N GLU A 451 -1.31 10.17 8.64
CA GLU A 451 -2.38 9.22 8.95
C GLU A 451 -3.74 9.93 8.92
N ILE A 452 -4.74 9.23 8.38
CA ILE A 452 -6.15 9.63 8.40
C ILE A 452 -6.92 8.54 9.14
N ASP A 453 -7.52 8.89 10.28
CA ASP A 453 -8.27 7.94 11.11
C ASP A 453 -9.41 7.33 10.30
N PHE A 454 -10.24 8.16 9.64
CA PHE A 454 -11.25 7.69 8.70
C PHE A 454 -11.39 8.58 7.48
N PHE A 455 -11.50 7.96 6.31
CA PHE A 455 -11.94 8.60 5.10
C PHE A 455 -13.20 7.90 4.60
N VAL A 456 -14.34 8.61 4.54
CA VAL A 456 -15.64 8.02 4.22
C VAL A 456 -16.10 8.47 2.83
N ASN A 457 -16.51 7.52 1.99
CA ASN A 457 -17.10 7.74 0.69
C ASN A 457 -18.62 7.52 0.72
N THR A 458 -19.37 8.57 0.37
CA THR A 458 -20.84 8.53 0.28
C THR A 458 -21.36 8.32 -1.14
N GLY A 459 -20.49 8.33 -2.15
CA GLY A 459 -20.87 8.37 -3.56
C GLY A 459 -21.16 9.79 -4.08
N LYS A 460 -21.29 10.78 -3.18
CA LYS A 460 -21.46 12.20 -3.53
C LYS A 460 -20.23 13.04 -3.17
N LYS A 461 -19.73 12.82 -1.95
CA LYS A 461 -18.57 13.53 -1.41
C LYS A 461 -17.78 12.65 -0.45
N LEU A 462 -16.58 13.12 -0.11
CA LEU A 462 -15.69 12.45 0.82
C LEU A 462 -15.66 13.19 2.15
N TYR A 463 -15.46 12.44 3.23
CA TYR A 463 -15.35 12.98 4.58
C TYR A 463 -14.04 12.52 5.20
N TYR A 464 -13.16 13.47 5.46
CA TYR A 464 -12.03 13.29 6.35
C TYR A 464 -12.55 13.39 7.76
N ILE A 465 -12.49 12.31 8.52
CA ILE A 465 -12.84 12.29 9.93
C ILE A 465 -11.61 11.98 10.78
N GLU A 466 -11.27 12.92 11.66
CA GLU A 466 -10.30 12.73 12.73
C GLU A 466 -11.04 12.48 14.03
N THR A 467 -10.58 11.51 14.80
CA THR A 467 -11.15 11.13 16.08
C THR A 467 -10.22 11.47 17.24
N LYS A 468 -10.81 11.85 18.36
CA LYS A 468 -10.10 12.07 19.63
C LYS A 468 -10.95 11.53 20.77
N THR A 469 -10.32 11.01 21.81
CA THR A 469 -11.05 10.65 23.04
C THR A 469 -11.68 11.90 23.67
N LYS A 470 -10.99 13.04 23.64
CA LYS A 470 -11.48 14.31 24.16
C LYS A 470 -11.24 15.46 23.19
N LEU A 471 -12.27 16.24 22.91
CA LEU A 471 -12.20 17.49 22.16
C LEU A 471 -11.66 18.59 23.07
N THR A 472 -10.60 19.26 22.61
CA THR A 472 -9.94 20.37 23.31
C THR A 472 -9.55 21.43 22.30
N LYS A 473 -9.27 22.65 22.75
CA LYS A 473 -8.75 23.72 21.88
C LYS A 473 -7.49 23.31 21.13
N PHE A 474 -6.57 22.62 21.80
CA PHE A 474 -5.30 22.21 21.19
C PHE A 474 -5.52 21.24 20.03
N TYR A 475 -6.49 20.32 20.14
CA TYR A 475 -6.81 19.41 19.04
C TYR A 475 -7.54 20.13 17.89
N ILE A 476 -8.42 21.09 18.19
CA ILE A 476 -9.08 21.91 17.17
C ILE A 476 -8.02 22.70 16.37
N ASP A 477 -7.10 23.39 17.05
CA ASP A 477 -6.03 24.17 16.43
C ASP A 477 -5.06 23.28 15.61
N ALA A 478 -4.72 22.10 16.12
CA ALA A 478 -3.89 21.13 15.39
C ALA A 478 -4.61 20.62 14.13
N PHE A 479 -5.90 20.31 14.23
CA PHE A 479 -6.67 19.80 13.09
C PHE A 479 -6.95 20.87 12.04
N LEU A 480 -7.11 22.14 12.41
CA LEU A 480 -7.16 23.26 11.45
C LEU A 480 -5.89 23.32 10.59
N LYS A 481 -4.71 23.20 11.21
CA LYS A 481 -3.41 23.17 10.51
C LYS A 481 -3.30 21.93 9.61
N LYS A 482 -3.70 20.75 10.12
CA LYS A 482 -3.71 19.49 9.34
C LYS A 482 -4.62 19.63 8.12
N SER A 483 -5.83 20.13 8.30
CA SER A 483 -6.84 20.30 7.24
C SER A 483 -6.38 21.29 6.16
N SER A 484 -5.78 22.43 6.55
CA SER A 484 -5.20 23.38 5.59
C SER A 484 -4.15 22.72 4.68
N SER A 485 -3.23 21.95 5.28
CA SER A 485 -2.22 21.19 4.51
C SER A 485 -2.87 20.15 3.59
N MET A 486 -3.84 19.40 4.10
CA MET A 486 -4.53 18.33 3.36
C MET A 486 -5.35 18.86 2.17
N ILE A 487 -5.96 20.04 2.28
CA ILE A 487 -6.66 20.68 1.15
C ILE A 487 -5.73 20.84 -0.06
N ASN A 488 -4.47 21.22 0.16
CA ASN A 488 -3.50 21.32 -0.95
C ASN A 488 -3.16 19.95 -1.55
N LYS A 489 -3.07 18.91 -0.71
CA LYS A 489 -2.77 17.55 -1.17
C LYS A 489 -3.93 16.96 -1.98
N PHE A 490 -5.17 17.28 -1.61
CA PHE A 490 -6.39 16.90 -2.32
C PHE A 490 -6.75 17.79 -3.50
N ALA A 491 -5.98 18.84 -3.79
CA ALA A 491 -6.25 19.76 -4.90
C ALA A 491 -6.55 19.06 -6.24
N PRO A 492 -5.85 17.98 -6.65
CA PRO A 492 -6.20 17.27 -7.88
C PRO A 492 -7.65 16.79 -7.89
N MET A 493 -8.17 16.28 -6.77
CA MET A 493 -9.55 15.81 -6.67
C MET A 493 -10.54 16.97 -6.66
N THR A 494 -10.28 18.00 -5.84
CA THR A 494 -11.20 19.14 -5.69
C THR A 494 -11.27 19.99 -6.96
N ASN A 495 -10.19 20.06 -7.73
CA ASN A 495 -10.18 20.74 -9.04
C ASN A 495 -11.07 20.04 -10.07
N HIS A 496 -11.36 18.76 -9.86
CA HIS A 496 -12.31 17.97 -10.65
C HIS A 496 -13.68 17.84 -9.98
N GLY A 497 -14.04 18.80 -9.12
CA GLY A 497 -15.39 18.89 -8.55
C GLY A 497 -15.69 17.94 -7.40
N ILE A 498 -14.70 17.18 -6.91
CA ILE A 498 -14.90 16.30 -5.75
C ILE A 498 -14.89 17.13 -4.47
N GLU A 499 -16.01 17.08 -3.75
CA GLU A 499 -16.13 17.73 -2.46
C GLU A 499 -15.51 16.88 -1.34
N ILE A 500 -14.77 17.54 -0.45
CA ILE A 500 -14.19 16.93 0.74
C ILE A 500 -14.52 17.80 1.95
N GLU A 501 -15.15 17.18 2.94
CA GLU A 501 -15.45 17.80 4.23
C GLU A 501 -14.53 17.29 5.33
N PHE A 502 -14.18 18.16 6.27
CA PHE A 502 -13.27 17.86 7.37
C PHE A 502 -14.05 17.86 8.68
N ILE A 503 -13.98 16.77 9.43
CA ILE A 503 -14.71 16.56 10.67
C ILE A 503 -13.72 16.15 11.76
N LEU A 504 -13.77 16.83 12.90
CA LEU A 504 -13.10 16.45 14.14
C LEU A 504 -14.14 15.99 15.14
N ILE A 505 -14.08 14.72 15.54
CA ILE A 505 -15.02 14.13 16.49
C ILE A 505 -14.28 13.77 17.79
N GLY A 506 -14.75 14.32 18.89
CA GLY A 506 -14.37 13.94 20.24
C GLY A 506 -15.42 13.04 20.89
N GLY A 507 -14.99 12.03 21.64
CA GLY A 507 -15.92 11.29 22.52
C GLY A 507 -16.44 12.18 23.66
N TYR A 508 -15.56 12.99 24.24
CA TYR A 508 -15.91 13.94 25.32
C TYR A 508 -15.37 15.34 24.97
N SER A 509 -15.66 16.33 25.81
CA SER A 509 -15.10 17.68 25.71
C SER A 509 -14.45 18.12 27.01
N ASP A 510 -13.56 19.10 26.94
CA ASP A 510 -13.10 19.85 28.11
C ASP A 510 -13.58 21.31 28.09
N SER A 511 -13.25 22.04 29.15
CA SER A 511 -13.63 23.44 29.31
C SER A 511 -12.95 24.39 28.31
N THR A 512 -11.85 23.98 27.67
CA THR A 512 -11.12 24.85 26.73
C THR A 512 -11.84 25.03 25.41
N VAL A 513 -12.81 24.16 25.09
CA VAL A 513 -13.66 24.30 23.89
C VAL A 513 -14.50 25.59 23.95
N ALA A 514 -14.76 26.13 25.14
CA ALA A 514 -15.45 27.40 25.31
C ALA A 514 -14.73 28.60 24.64
N ASP A 515 -13.44 28.50 24.34
CA ASP A 515 -12.70 29.52 23.59
C ASP A 515 -13.28 29.75 22.17
N TYR A 516 -14.05 28.80 21.64
CA TYR A 516 -14.75 28.90 20.34
C TYR A 516 -16.21 29.35 20.49
N GLN A 517 -16.56 30.05 21.59
CA GLN A 517 -17.95 30.44 21.92
C GLN A 517 -18.69 31.10 20.76
N TYR A 518 -18.03 31.99 20.00
CA TYR A 518 -18.64 32.63 18.83
C TYR A 518 -19.17 31.61 17.81
N PHE A 519 -18.41 30.55 17.52
CA PHE A 519 -18.82 29.51 16.58
C PHE A 519 -19.89 28.59 17.15
N ILE A 520 -19.83 28.34 18.46
CA ILE A 520 -20.81 27.53 19.19
C ILE A 520 -22.18 28.24 19.20
N GLU A 521 -22.21 29.55 19.42
CA GLU A 521 -23.44 30.37 19.46
C GLU A 521 -24.04 30.64 18.08
N ASN A 522 -23.25 30.53 17.02
CA ASN A 522 -23.73 30.66 15.63
C ASN A 522 -23.93 29.30 14.94
N SER A 523 -23.84 28.19 15.69
CA SER A 523 -24.06 26.85 15.16
C SER A 523 -25.52 26.60 14.80
N LYS A 524 -25.76 25.87 13.69
CA LYS A 524 -27.10 25.40 13.30
C LYS A 524 -27.79 24.53 14.36
N LYS A 525 -27.03 23.91 15.27
CA LYS A 525 -27.55 23.07 16.36
C LYS A 525 -27.87 23.85 17.64
N ARG A 526 -27.75 25.19 17.62
CA ARG A 526 -28.07 26.03 18.77
C ARG A 526 -29.56 25.95 19.13
N GLU A 527 -30.44 26.03 18.13
CA GLU A 527 -31.90 26.03 18.34
C GLU A 527 -32.40 24.70 18.90
N ASP A 528 -31.74 23.59 18.56
CA ASP A 528 -32.01 22.25 19.09
C ASP A 528 -31.54 22.06 20.55
N GLY A 529 -30.88 23.06 21.13
CA GLY A 529 -30.29 22.95 22.47
C GLY A 529 -29.13 21.95 22.56
N TYR A 530 -28.58 21.48 21.44
CA TYR A 530 -27.54 20.44 21.43
C TYR A 530 -26.30 20.87 22.21
N ASN A 531 -25.87 22.13 22.01
CA ASN A 531 -24.72 22.73 22.69
C ASN A 531 -25.11 23.20 24.11
N THR A 532 -25.69 22.34 24.94
CA THR A 532 -26.03 22.63 26.35
C THR A 532 -25.58 21.49 27.26
N GLU A 533 -25.40 21.80 28.55
CA GLU A 533 -25.01 20.78 29.54
C GLU A 533 -26.12 19.75 29.73
N ARG A 534 -25.74 18.47 29.84
CA ARG A 534 -26.67 17.36 30.12
C ARG A 534 -26.38 16.85 31.53
N ALA A 535 -27.41 16.69 32.36
CA ALA A 535 -27.27 16.36 33.79
C ALA A 535 -26.45 15.08 34.10
N ALA A 536 -26.42 14.11 33.18
CA ALA A 536 -25.72 12.84 33.35
C ALA A 536 -24.33 12.79 32.68
N LEU A 537 -23.82 13.91 32.15
CA LEU A 537 -22.52 13.97 31.50
C LEU A 537 -21.58 14.93 32.24
N ASN A 538 -20.33 14.50 32.44
CA ASN A 538 -19.26 15.35 32.94
C ASN A 538 -18.55 16.05 31.77
N GLY A 539 -19.23 17.04 31.22
CA GLY A 539 -18.80 17.80 30.05
C GLY A 539 -19.99 18.24 29.21
N LYS A 540 -19.70 19.00 28.16
CA LYS A 540 -20.71 19.58 27.29
C LYS A 540 -20.62 18.97 25.89
N PRO A 541 -21.70 18.37 25.35
CA PRO A 541 -21.73 18.00 23.94
C PRO A 541 -21.59 19.25 23.07
N TYR A 542 -20.89 19.11 21.94
CA TYR A 542 -20.65 20.22 21.03
C TYR A 542 -20.91 19.81 19.59
N TYR A 543 -21.45 20.74 18.82
CA TYR A 543 -21.57 20.71 17.37
C TYR A 543 -21.42 22.15 16.88
N PHE A 544 -20.36 22.44 16.15
CA PHE A 544 -20.11 23.75 15.55
C PHE A 544 -19.10 23.64 14.40
N THR A 545 -18.97 24.70 13.60
CA THR A 545 -18.00 24.76 12.50
C THR A 545 -17.00 25.89 12.74
N VAL A 546 -15.74 25.65 12.37
CA VAL A 546 -14.67 26.64 12.48
C VAL A 546 -14.04 26.84 11.09
N PRO A 547 -13.94 28.07 10.58
CA PRO A 547 -13.32 28.33 9.29
C PRO A 547 -11.82 27.99 9.32
N ILE A 548 -11.31 27.48 8.20
CA ILE A 548 -9.87 27.26 8.02
C ILE A 548 -9.24 28.59 7.62
N PRO A 549 -8.39 29.22 8.46
CA PRO A 549 -8.04 30.64 8.32
C PRO A 549 -7.46 31.06 6.96
N ASP A 550 -6.72 30.17 6.31
CA ASP A 550 -6.03 30.41 5.04
C ASP A 550 -6.74 29.80 3.81
N LYS A 551 -7.94 29.23 3.99
CA LYS A 551 -8.70 28.56 2.93
C LYS A 551 -10.12 29.12 2.85
N GLN A 552 -10.33 30.02 1.89
CA GLN A 552 -11.63 30.67 1.69
C GLN A 552 -12.75 29.65 1.47
N GLY A 553 -13.85 29.81 2.22
CA GLY A 553 -15.03 28.94 2.12
C GLY A 553 -14.83 27.51 2.62
N LYS A 554 -13.68 27.19 3.24
CA LYS A 554 -13.42 25.88 3.84
C LYS A 554 -13.48 25.97 5.36
N GLN A 555 -13.99 24.92 5.98
CA GLN A 555 -14.21 24.84 7.42
C GLN A 555 -14.02 23.40 7.91
N ILE A 556 -13.79 23.25 9.21
CA ILE A 556 -13.89 21.98 9.91
C ILE A 556 -15.20 21.94 10.72
N THR A 557 -15.82 20.77 10.81
CA THR A 557 -16.94 20.51 11.74
C THR A 557 -16.39 19.87 13.00
N CYS A 558 -16.64 20.49 14.15
CA CYS A 558 -16.20 20.01 15.47
C CYS A 558 -17.38 19.41 16.22
N ILE A 559 -17.21 18.17 16.69
CA ILE A 559 -18.25 17.41 17.40
C ILE A 559 -17.68 16.88 18.71
N ALA A 560 -18.46 16.95 19.78
CA ALA A 560 -18.25 16.15 20.98
C ALA A 560 -19.56 15.42 21.30
N GLU A 561 -19.55 14.09 21.22
CA GLU A 561 -20.72 13.25 21.53
C GLU A 561 -20.31 11.90 22.12
N PRO A 562 -20.53 11.68 23.42
CA PRO A 562 -20.13 10.44 24.08
C PRO A 562 -21.10 9.29 23.87
N GLN A 563 -22.37 9.56 23.56
CA GLN A 563 -23.41 8.53 23.49
C GLN A 563 -23.48 7.93 22.09
N TYR A 564 -23.36 6.61 22.00
CA TYR A 564 -23.29 5.87 20.73
C TYR A 564 -24.43 6.23 19.77
N GLU A 565 -25.69 6.17 20.23
CA GLU A 565 -26.88 6.40 19.39
C GLU A 565 -26.95 7.83 18.84
N ASN A 566 -26.55 8.83 19.65
CA ASN A 566 -26.50 10.21 19.22
C ASN A 566 -25.37 10.44 18.20
N LEU A 567 -24.20 9.84 18.44
CA LEU A 567 -23.07 9.90 17.52
C LEU A 567 -23.44 9.23 16.19
N GLN A 568 -24.08 8.06 16.21
CA GLN A 568 -24.60 7.40 15.02
C GLN A 568 -25.55 8.31 14.25
N SER A 569 -26.52 8.92 14.94
CA SER A 569 -27.47 9.85 14.33
C SER A 569 -26.77 11.04 13.66
N LEU A 570 -25.72 11.59 14.30
CA LEU A 570 -24.91 12.67 13.73
C LEU A 570 -24.10 12.23 12.51
N VAL A 571 -23.47 11.06 12.57
CA VAL A 571 -22.73 10.50 11.43
C VAL A 571 -23.67 10.28 10.24
N LEU A 572 -24.87 9.77 10.47
CA LEU A 572 -25.89 9.60 9.43
C LEU A 572 -26.39 10.94 8.86
N GLU A 573 -26.57 11.95 9.71
CA GLU A 573 -26.95 13.31 9.27
C GLU A 573 -25.84 13.96 8.43
N LEU A 574 -24.58 13.79 8.84
CA LEU A 574 -23.43 14.42 8.21
C LEU A 574 -23.03 13.71 6.92
N CYS A 575 -22.88 12.39 6.97
CA CYS A 575 -22.40 11.52 5.90
C CYS A 575 -23.56 10.96 5.08
N GLN A 576 -24.38 11.80 4.46
CA GLN A 576 -25.54 11.35 3.70
C GLN A 576 -25.13 10.63 2.40
N LYS A 577 -25.67 9.42 2.17
CA LYS A 577 -25.48 8.65 0.93
C LYS A 577 -26.24 9.25 -0.24
#